data_AF-A0A8T4I1M1-F1
#
_entry.id   AF-A0A8T4I1M1-F1
#
_cell.length_a   1.000
_cell.length_b   1.000
_cell.length_c   1.000
_cell.angle_alpha   90.00
_cell.angle_beta   90.00
_cell.angle_gamma   90.00
#
_symmetry.space_group_name_H-M   'P 1'
#
loop_
_entity.id
_entity.type
_entity.pdbx_description
1 polymer ?
#
loop_
_entity_poly.entity_id
_entity_poly.type
_entity_poly.pdbx_seq_one_letter_code
_entity_poly.pdbx_strand_id
1 'polypeptide(L)'
;MRTHRRERIKVILCGGAVTAGLLASCTVLPSGAPGSGPGRGEHPEGTPPPSASAAPVASADPLVGAFLGSGDEGVRRIRGMERWLGGTRLRAGHTYLPGRLWSDIEGDPGLLEPWARWRRADPDRLLVLNVPMAARNEARMSDRRVRALLREGAAGHFDGHYRTLAERLVRQRLADTVLVLGWEMNGTTYTHRCGPDPAAWKAYWRRIVTTMRSVPGQRFRFDFAPSRGRDVIPWPRCYPGDDVVDVLGMDAYDQPAGMPFEEQVREPYGLRAHIEFAARHRKPVSYPEWGLFRNGDNAEYVRGMLAWMDRYKPLYQTISDYCPHGVWRCHRNPTSSATYRMALFAEPRPPKPPRQSGQPRPGRPSRPPATPPRPWWERCWNVGGHCVRLDWLRLWAG
;
A
#
# COMPACT_ATOMS: atom_id res chain seq x y z
N MET A 1 1.50 -57.07 -53.60
CA MET A 1 1.41 -55.77 -54.33
C MET A 1 0.45 -54.85 -53.59
N ARG A 2 0.88 -53.59 -53.41
CA ARG A 2 0.18 -52.42 -52.79
C ARG A 2 -0.01 -52.44 -51.26
N THR A 3 0.93 -51.76 -50.60
CA THR A 3 0.90 -51.30 -49.21
C THR A 3 0.29 -49.89 -49.11
N HIS A 4 -0.57 -49.67 -48.12
CA HIS A 4 -1.17 -48.37 -47.82
C HIS A 4 -0.30 -47.54 -46.86
N ARG A 5 -0.35 -46.23 -47.12
CA ARG A 5 0.43 -45.08 -46.63
C ARG A 5 0.24 -44.80 -45.13
N ARG A 6 1.32 -44.41 -44.44
CA ARG A 6 1.31 -43.62 -43.19
C ARG A 6 1.61 -42.17 -43.53
N GLU A 7 0.79 -41.22 -43.06
CA GLU A 7 1.09 -39.78 -43.10
C GLU A 7 1.48 -39.29 -41.70
N ARG A 8 2.58 -38.51 -41.65
CA ARG A 8 3.06 -37.76 -40.48
C ARG A 8 2.97 -36.27 -40.82
N ILE A 9 2.22 -35.52 -40.02
CA ILE A 9 2.08 -34.07 -40.11
C ILE A 9 3.31 -33.40 -39.46
N LYS A 10 3.98 -32.50 -40.21
CA LYS A 10 5.05 -31.63 -39.72
C LYS A 10 4.47 -30.25 -39.37
N VAL A 11 4.91 -29.74 -38.21
CA VAL A 11 4.70 -28.38 -37.71
C VAL A 11 5.60 -27.41 -38.47
N ILE A 12 5.07 -26.26 -38.90
CA ILE A 12 5.83 -25.12 -39.41
C ILE A 12 5.50 -23.88 -38.55
N LEU A 13 6.53 -23.33 -37.92
CA LEU A 13 6.57 -21.97 -37.38
C LEU A 13 6.85 -20.99 -38.54
N CYS A 14 6.06 -19.93 -38.64
CA CYS A 14 6.50 -18.69 -39.28
C CYS A 14 5.98 -17.49 -38.48
N GLY A 15 6.91 -16.62 -38.08
CA GLY A 15 6.62 -15.32 -37.49
C GLY A 15 6.06 -14.34 -38.52
N GLY A 16 5.16 -13.47 -38.06
CA GLY A 16 4.64 -12.35 -38.82
C GLY A 16 4.69 -11.09 -37.96
N ALA A 17 5.40 -10.09 -38.48
CA ALA A 17 5.46 -8.73 -37.94
C ALA A 17 4.08 -8.07 -37.99
N VAL A 18 3.71 -7.33 -36.94
CA VAL A 18 2.50 -6.51 -36.91
C VAL A 18 2.89 -5.04 -37.01
N THR A 19 2.48 -4.45 -38.12
CA THR A 19 2.55 -3.02 -38.44
C THR A 19 1.57 -2.21 -37.61
N ALA A 20 2.02 -1.03 -37.19
CA ALA A 20 1.25 -0.02 -36.49
C ALA A 20 0.25 0.66 -37.44
N GLY A 21 -1.03 0.65 -37.07
CA GLY A 21 -2.09 1.41 -37.73
C GLY A 21 -2.65 2.47 -36.77
N LEU A 22 -2.42 3.74 -37.11
CA LEU A 22 -3.12 4.89 -36.54
C LEU A 22 -4.62 4.76 -36.80
N LEU A 23 -5.45 5.06 -35.79
CA LEU A 23 -6.85 5.40 -35.99
C LEU A 23 -7.18 6.72 -35.31
N ALA A 24 -7.92 7.52 -36.07
CA ALA A 24 -8.14 8.94 -35.90
C ALA A 24 -9.06 9.29 -34.72
N SER A 25 -8.70 10.39 -34.06
CA SER A 25 -9.52 11.13 -33.12
C SER A 25 -10.76 11.70 -33.81
N CYS A 26 -11.96 11.41 -33.28
CA CYS A 26 -13.16 12.18 -33.56
C CYS A 26 -13.36 13.20 -32.43
N THR A 27 -13.20 14.47 -32.76
CA THR A 27 -13.56 15.63 -31.96
C THR A 27 -15.09 15.74 -31.86
N VAL A 28 -15.61 15.76 -30.64
CA VAL A 28 -16.99 16.19 -30.36
C VAL A 28 -16.90 17.57 -29.71
N LEU A 29 -17.40 18.58 -30.40
CA LEU A 29 -17.63 19.92 -29.87
C LEU A 29 -18.96 19.94 -29.09
N PRO A 30 -19.05 20.68 -27.96
CA PRO A 30 -20.27 20.82 -27.19
C PRO A 30 -21.18 21.91 -27.79
N SER A 31 -22.47 21.61 -27.93
CA SER A 31 -23.50 22.58 -28.33
C SER A 31 -24.32 23.04 -27.12
N GLY A 32 -24.25 24.35 -26.85
CA GLY A 32 -25.36 25.25 -26.47
C GLY A 32 -26.31 24.87 -25.32
N ALA A 33 -26.21 25.62 -24.22
CA ALA A 33 -27.33 25.89 -23.32
C ALA A 33 -28.14 27.12 -23.81
N PRO A 34 -29.39 27.27 -23.35
CA PRO A 34 -29.90 28.59 -22.98
C PRO A 34 -30.36 28.63 -21.52
N GLY A 35 -30.05 29.75 -20.86
CA GLY A 35 -30.45 30.05 -19.48
C GLY A 35 -31.81 30.75 -19.37
N SER A 36 -32.31 30.82 -18.12
CA SER A 36 -33.32 31.73 -17.52
C SER A 36 -33.58 31.14 -16.12
N GLY A 37 -33.37 31.74 -14.95
CA GLY A 37 -33.63 33.07 -14.40
C GLY A 37 -33.53 32.97 -12.86
N PRO A 38 -33.50 34.08 -12.09
CA PRO A 38 -32.97 34.09 -10.72
C PRO A 38 -34.05 33.78 -9.67
N GLY A 39 -33.86 32.70 -8.91
CA GLY A 39 -34.61 32.43 -7.68
C GLY A 39 -33.88 32.99 -6.46
N ARG A 40 -34.55 33.88 -5.72
CA ARG A 40 -34.13 34.39 -4.41
C ARG A 40 -33.76 33.22 -3.48
N GLY A 41 -32.48 33.15 -3.10
CA GLY A 41 -31.99 32.27 -2.05
C GLY A 41 -31.71 33.09 -0.80
N GLU A 42 -32.43 32.78 0.27
CA GLU A 42 -32.20 33.25 1.63
C GLU A 42 -30.75 33.02 2.06
N HIS A 43 -30.17 34.00 2.73
CA HIS A 43 -28.88 33.89 3.44
C HIS A 43 -29.03 32.97 4.66
N PRO A 44 -28.20 31.94 4.81
CA PRO A 44 -27.88 31.39 6.12
C PRO A 44 -26.58 32.03 6.63
N GLU A 45 -26.65 32.49 7.87
CA GLU A 45 -25.57 33.01 8.69
C GLU A 45 -24.25 32.25 8.53
N GLY A 46 -23.16 33.02 8.56
CA GLY A 46 -21.80 32.56 8.38
C GLY A 46 -21.41 31.46 9.36
N THR A 47 -21.08 30.31 8.81
CA THR A 47 -20.29 29.27 9.47
C THR A 47 -18.94 29.86 9.89
N PRO A 48 -18.51 29.73 11.17
CA PRO A 48 -17.18 30.16 11.58
C PRO A 48 -16.09 29.38 10.82
N PRO A 49 -14.89 29.96 10.61
CA PRO A 49 -13.84 29.31 9.84
C PRO A 49 -13.42 27.98 10.49
N PRO A 50 -13.01 26.95 9.71
CA PRO A 50 -12.62 25.67 10.27
C PRO A 50 -11.41 25.86 11.18
N SER A 51 -11.61 25.55 12.46
CA SER A 51 -10.55 25.40 13.45
C SER A 51 -9.43 24.49 12.93
N ALA A 52 -8.20 24.87 13.30
CA ALA A 52 -6.93 24.23 12.99
C ALA A 52 -7.05 22.73 12.63
N SER A 53 -6.65 22.41 11.40
CA SER A 53 -6.52 21.07 10.82
C SER A 53 -6.09 20.05 11.87
N ALA A 54 -7.00 19.17 12.29
CA ALA A 54 -6.62 17.98 13.02
C ALA A 54 -5.61 17.19 12.17
N ALA A 55 -4.56 16.65 12.78
CA ALA A 55 -3.70 15.68 12.12
C ALA A 55 -4.41 14.30 12.14
N PRO A 56 -4.10 13.38 11.20
CA PRO A 56 -4.54 12.00 11.34
C PRO A 56 -4.01 11.38 12.64
N VAL A 57 -4.60 10.25 13.05
CA VAL A 57 -4.13 9.52 14.24
C VAL A 57 -2.73 8.97 13.96
N ALA A 58 -1.71 9.63 14.52
CA ALA A 58 -0.30 9.30 14.30
C ALA A 58 0.14 8.09 15.13
N SER A 59 0.96 7.22 14.53
CA SER A 59 1.74 6.22 15.26
C SER A 59 2.99 6.87 15.86
N ALA A 60 3.46 6.44 17.03
CA ALA A 60 4.73 6.94 17.56
C ALA A 60 5.93 6.44 16.74
N ASP A 61 5.84 5.22 16.21
CA ASP A 61 6.85 4.57 15.37
C ASP A 61 6.16 3.76 14.24
N PRO A 62 6.20 4.23 12.99
CA PRO A 62 5.68 3.49 11.85
C PRO A 62 6.32 2.11 11.70
N LEU A 63 5.51 1.08 11.45
CA LEU A 63 6.04 -0.24 11.12
C LEU A 63 6.55 -0.25 9.68
N VAL A 64 7.86 -0.50 9.53
CA VAL A 64 8.53 -0.65 8.23
C VAL A 64 8.34 -2.09 7.73
N GLY A 65 8.00 -2.25 6.47
CA GLY A 65 7.87 -3.54 5.79
C GLY A 65 8.23 -3.46 4.31
N ALA A 66 8.06 -4.58 3.63
CA ALA A 66 8.20 -4.67 2.18
C ALA A 66 7.37 -5.84 1.63
N PHE A 67 6.86 -5.69 0.41
CA PHE A 67 6.36 -6.83 -0.36
C PHE A 67 7.54 -7.54 -1.03
N LEU A 68 7.78 -8.78 -0.64
CA LEU A 68 8.92 -9.59 -1.11
C LEU A 68 8.48 -10.89 -1.83
N GLY A 69 7.19 -11.04 -2.10
CA GLY A 69 6.56 -12.27 -2.59
C GLY A 69 5.47 -12.75 -1.64
N SER A 70 4.48 -13.48 -2.16
CA SER A 70 3.30 -13.84 -1.36
C SER A 70 3.44 -15.13 -0.55
N GLY A 71 4.31 -16.05 -0.98
CA GLY A 71 4.50 -17.34 -0.32
C GLY A 71 5.64 -17.35 0.69
N ASP A 72 6.11 -18.56 1.02
CA ASP A 72 7.24 -18.77 1.94
C ASP A 72 8.53 -18.08 1.43
N GLU A 73 8.68 -17.89 0.12
CA GLU A 73 9.79 -17.13 -0.44
C GLU A 73 9.81 -15.67 0.01
N GLY A 74 8.65 -15.04 0.17
CA GLY A 74 8.54 -13.67 0.68
C GLY A 74 9.04 -13.58 2.11
N VAL A 75 8.56 -14.49 2.96
CA VAL A 75 8.98 -14.61 4.37
C VAL A 75 10.48 -14.85 4.49
N ARG A 76 11.06 -15.75 3.68
CA ARG A 76 12.51 -16.03 3.70
C ARG A 76 13.34 -14.82 3.27
N ARG A 77 12.84 -14.01 2.34
CA ARG A 77 13.54 -12.81 1.84
C ARG A 77 13.59 -11.68 2.86
N ILE A 78 12.66 -11.60 3.82
CA ILE A 78 12.65 -10.56 4.86
C ILE A 78 14.00 -10.46 5.55
N ARG A 79 14.58 -11.59 6.00
CA ARG A 79 15.90 -11.59 6.67
C ARG A 79 17.02 -11.07 5.75
N GLY A 80 16.91 -11.28 4.45
CA GLY A 80 17.86 -10.75 3.47
C GLY A 80 17.80 -9.24 3.39
N MET A 81 16.60 -8.67 3.34
CA MET A 81 16.40 -7.23 3.33
C MET A 81 16.82 -6.60 4.66
N GLU A 82 16.50 -7.22 5.80
CA GLU A 82 16.95 -6.76 7.12
C GLU A 82 18.48 -6.69 7.20
N ARG A 83 19.20 -7.71 6.69
CA ARG A 83 20.67 -7.68 6.61
C ARG A 83 21.17 -6.58 5.68
N TRP A 84 20.53 -6.40 4.53
CA TRP A 84 20.88 -5.32 3.61
C TRP A 84 20.70 -3.94 4.27
N LEU A 85 19.70 -3.77 5.14
CA LEU A 85 19.45 -2.59 5.97
C LEU A 85 20.25 -2.55 7.29
N GLY A 86 21.34 -3.31 7.42
CA GLY A 86 22.21 -3.26 8.59
C GLY A 86 21.66 -3.93 9.86
N GLY A 87 20.54 -4.63 9.74
CA GLY A 87 19.84 -5.26 10.87
C GLY A 87 18.57 -4.53 11.30
N THR A 88 18.16 -3.47 10.57
CA THR A 88 16.83 -2.88 10.75
C THR A 88 15.76 -3.93 10.56
N ARG A 89 14.93 -4.11 11.59
CA ARG A 89 13.88 -5.12 11.62
C ARG A 89 12.69 -4.68 10.80
N LEU A 90 12.25 -5.52 9.88
CA LEU A 90 10.98 -5.33 9.19
C LEU A 90 9.87 -5.92 10.06
N ARG A 91 8.96 -5.05 10.51
CA ARG A 91 7.88 -5.40 11.44
C ARG A 91 6.52 -5.48 10.76
N ALA A 92 6.34 -4.87 9.59
CA ALA A 92 5.17 -5.10 8.75
C ALA A 92 5.51 -6.18 7.69
N GLY A 93 4.81 -7.31 7.75
CA GLY A 93 4.87 -8.36 6.74
C GLY A 93 3.72 -8.17 5.79
N HIS A 94 4.00 -7.91 4.52
CA HIS A 94 2.99 -7.61 3.51
C HIS A 94 2.96 -8.66 2.41
N THR A 95 1.75 -9.10 2.08
CA THR A 95 1.48 -10.16 1.11
C THR A 95 0.09 -10.02 0.50
N TYR A 96 -0.18 -10.78 -0.56
CA TYR A 96 -1.45 -10.80 -1.30
C TYR A 96 -2.01 -12.22 -1.31
N LEU A 97 -3.32 -12.33 -1.15
CA LEU A 97 -4.01 -13.50 -1.64
C LEU A 97 -4.08 -13.47 -3.17
N PRO A 98 -3.90 -14.62 -3.85
CA PRO A 98 -4.24 -14.71 -5.25
C PRO A 98 -5.74 -14.47 -5.43
N GLY A 99 -6.14 -14.07 -6.64
CA GLY A 99 -7.53 -13.74 -6.93
C GLY A 99 -8.04 -14.42 -8.19
N ARG A 100 -7.52 -15.57 -8.62
CA ARG A 100 -7.98 -16.23 -9.86
C ARG A 100 -9.28 -16.97 -9.62
N LEU A 101 -9.35 -17.69 -8.50
CA LEU A 101 -10.50 -18.46 -8.05
C LEU A 101 -10.99 -17.95 -6.70
N TRP A 102 -12.24 -18.26 -6.34
CA TRP A 102 -12.75 -17.96 -5.00
C TRP A 102 -11.98 -18.69 -3.90
N SER A 103 -11.55 -19.92 -4.15
CA SER A 103 -10.70 -20.69 -3.24
C SER A 103 -9.36 -20.03 -2.94
N ASP A 104 -8.84 -19.18 -3.85
CA ASP A 104 -7.64 -18.40 -3.59
C ASP A 104 -7.89 -17.33 -2.50
N ILE A 105 -9.05 -16.67 -2.56
CA ILE A 105 -9.49 -15.61 -1.63
C ILE A 105 -9.83 -16.18 -0.25
N GLU A 106 -10.21 -17.45 -0.18
CA GLU A 106 -10.44 -18.14 1.09
C GLU A 106 -9.17 -18.31 1.93
N GLY A 107 -7.98 -18.00 1.40
CA GLY A 107 -6.72 -18.04 2.12
C GLY A 107 -6.19 -19.46 2.30
N ASP A 108 -5.47 -19.96 1.30
CA ASP A 108 -4.84 -21.28 1.34
C ASP A 108 -3.94 -21.43 2.59
N PRO A 109 -4.10 -22.49 3.40
CA PRO A 109 -3.26 -22.69 4.58
C PRO A 109 -1.76 -22.81 4.28
N GLY A 110 -1.38 -23.36 3.12
CA GLY A 110 0.01 -23.46 2.70
C GLY A 110 0.64 -22.10 2.41
N LEU A 111 -0.15 -21.15 1.88
CA LEU A 111 0.26 -19.76 1.71
C LEU A 111 0.33 -19.02 3.05
N LEU A 112 -0.66 -19.20 3.93
CA LEU A 112 -0.76 -18.43 5.18
C LEU A 112 0.19 -18.92 6.28
N GLU A 113 0.49 -20.22 6.37
CA GLU A 113 1.23 -20.77 7.51
C GLU A 113 2.68 -20.22 7.64
N PRO A 114 3.46 -20.00 6.56
CA PRO A 114 4.72 -19.27 6.65
C PRO A 114 4.61 -17.89 7.31
N TRP A 115 3.60 -17.12 6.92
CA TRP A 115 3.32 -15.80 7.50
C TRP A 115 2.86 -15.90 8.95
N ALA A 116 2.05 -16.91 9.26
CA ALA A 116 1.60 -17.20 10.60
C ALA A 116 2.78 -17.51 11.53
N ARG A 117 3.72 -18.36 11.11
CA ARG A 117 4.98 -18.60 11.85
C ARG A 117 5.79 -17.32 12.04
N TRP A 118 5.94 -16.53 10.97
CA TRP A 118 6.69 -15.27 11.03
C TRP A 118 6.07 -14.27 12.01
N ARG A 119 4.74 -14.09 11.96
CA ARG A 119 3.97 -13.20 12.86
C ARG A 119 4.04 -13.66 14.31
N ARG A 120 3.93 -14.96 14.59
CA ARG A 120 3.96 -15.53 15.95
C ARG A 120 5.35 -15.48 16.59
N ALA A 121 6.42 -15.43 15.79
CA ALA A 121 7.78 -15.40 16.30
C ALA A 121 8.16 -14.06 16.98
N ASP A 122 7.35 -13.02 16.82
CA ASP A 122 7.59 -11.71 17.43
C ASP A 122 6.26 -10.94 17.58
N PRO A 123 5.82 -10.62 18.81
CA PRO A 123 4.55 -9.94 19.05
C PRO A 123 4.49 -8.53 18.43
N ASP A 124 5.63 -7.88 18.19
CA ASP A 124 5.71 -6.53 17.60
C ASP A 124 5.52 -6.52 16.07
N ARG A 125 5.41 -7.70 15.45
CA ARG A 125 5.12 -7.82 14.01
C ARG A 125 3.65 -7.57 13.72
N LEU A 126 3.37 -7.18 12.49
CA LEU A 126 2.03 -7.04 11.95
C LEU A 126 1.98 -7.76 10.61
N LEU A 127 0.92 -8.56 10.39
CA LEU A 127 0.60 -9.07 9.06
C LEU A 127 -0.36 -8.10 8.38
N VAL A 128 -0.01 -7.72 7.16
CA VAL A 128 -0.82 -6.94 6.23
C VAL A 128 -1.12 -7.83 5.03
N LEU A 129 -2.41 -8.04 4.75
CA LEU A 129 -2.87 -8.97 3.74
C LEU A 129 -3.80 -8.25 2.76
N ASN A 130 -3.39 -8.15 1.49
CA ASN A 130 -4.26 -7.68 0.42
C ASN A 130 -5.24 -8.78 0.04
N VAL A 131 -6.54 -8.45 0.06
CA VAL A 131 -7.66 -9.38 -0.16
C VAL A 131 -8.51 -8.90 -1.34
N PRO A 132 -8.61 -9.67 -2.43
CA PRO A 132 -9.49 -9.34 -3.55
C PRO A 132 -10.97 -9.34 -3.12
N MET A 133 -11.77 -8.42 -3.66
CA MET A 133 -13.22 -8.49 -3.48
C MET A 133 -13.91 -9.39 -4.53
N ALA A 134 -13.17 -9.89 -5.52
CA ALA A 134 -13.74 -10.75 -6.56
C ALA A 134 -12.71 -11.76 -7.06
N ALA A 135 -13.17 -12.97 -7.38
CA ALA A 135 -12.39 -13.90 -8.18
C ALA A 135 -12.17 -13.36 -9.60
N ARG A 136 -11.20 -13.94 -10.31
CA ARG A 136 -10.70 -13.44 -11.61
C ARG A 136 -10.31 -11.96 -11.53
N ASN A 137 -9.60 -11.61 -10.46
CA ASN A 137 -9.35 -10.22 -10.06
C ASN A 137 -8.62 -9.41 -11.14
N GLU A 138 -7.80 -10.03 -11.98
CA GLU A 138 -7.03 -9.35 -13.03
C GLU A 138 -7.47 -9.76 -14.45
N ALA A 139 -8.64 -10.38 -14.59
CA ALA A 139 -9.10 -10.95 -15.87
C ALA A 139 -9.62 -9.91 -16.89
N ARG A 140 -9.40 -8.61 -16.65
CA ARG A 140 -9.82 -7.50 -17.53
C ARG A 140 -11.30 -7.58 -17.94
N MET A 141 -12.17 -7.80 -16.97
CA MET A 141 -13.62 -7.90 -17.21
C MET A 141 -14.21 -6.55 -17.60
N SER A 142 -15.27 -6.55 -18.42
CA SER A 142 -15.98 -5.32 -18.79
C SER A 142 -16.74 -4.71 -17.61
N ASP A 143 -16.98 -3.40 -17.63
CA ASP A 143 -17.71 -2.70 -16.57
C ASP A 143 -19.12 -3.24 -16.34
N ARG A 144 -19.80 -3.72 -17.41
CA ARG A 144 -21.11 -4.39 -17.27
C ARG A 144 -21.01 -5.65 -16.40
N ARG A 145 -19.97 -6.46 -16.59
CA ARG A 145 -19.75 -7.67 -15.80
C ARG A 145 -19.32 -7.35 -14.38
N VAL A 146 -18.43 -6.37 -14.20
CA VAL A 146 -18.02 -5.91 -12.86
C VAL A 146 -19.20 -5.35 -12.07
N ARG A 147 -20.04 -4.51 -12.70
CA ARG A 147 -21.28 -4.01 -12.07
C ARG A 147 -22.17 -5.15 -11.57
N ALA A 148 -22.37 -6.19 -12.37
CA ALA A 148 -23.17 -7.36 -11.97
C ALA A 148 -22.54 -8.07 -10.75
N LEU A 149 -21.24 -8.35 -10.80
CA LEU A 149 -20.51 -8.97 -9.68
C LEU A 149 -20.56 -8.13 -8.40
N LEU A 150 -20.42 -6.80 -8.49
CA LEU A 150 -20.54 -5.93 -7.32
C LEU A 150 -21.94 -6.00 -6.69
N ARG A 151 -23.00 -6.11 -7.50
CA ARG A 151 -24.38 -6.25 -7.02
C ARG A 151 -24.63 -7.62 -6.41
N GLU A 152 -24.08 -8.68 -7.00
CA GLU A 152 -24.12 -10.03 -6.42
C GLU A 152 -23.41 -10.06 -5.07
N GLY A 153 -22.24 -9.43 -4.98
CA GLY A 153 -21.52 -9.26 -3.72
C GLY A 153 -22.31 -8.46 -2.68
N ALA A 154 -22.93 -7.35 -3.08
CA ALA A 154 -23.79 -6.54 -2.21
C ALA A 154 -25.02 -7.31 -1.70
N ALA A 155 -25.54 -8.26 -2.49
CA ALA A 155 -26.62 -9.16 -2.09
C ALA A 155 -26.14 -10.31 -1.18
N GLY A 156 -24.83 -10.48 -0.98
CA GLY A 156 -24.23 -11.46 -0.08
C GLY A 156 -23.90 -12.81 -0.70
N HIS A 157 -23.93 -12.93 -2.03
CA HIS A 157 -23.65 -14.20 -2.72
C HIS A 157 -22.24 -14.75 -2.44
N PHE A 158 -21.30 -13.90 -2.01
CA PHE A 158 -19.89 -14.27 -1.80
C PHE A 158 -19.48 -14.27 -0.32
N ASP A 159 -20.41 -14.06 0.62
CA ASP A 159 -20.13 -13.96 2.07
C ASP A 159 -19.38 -15.20 2.60
N GLY A 160 -19.74 -16.39 2.11
CA GLY A 160 -19.13 -17.66 2.54
C GLY A 160 -17.61 -17.72 2.34
N HIS A 161 -17.09 -17.09 1.28
CA HIS A 161 -15.64 -17.07 1.01
C HIS A 161 -14.90 -16.21 2.04
N TYR A 162 -15.46 -15.06 2.40
CA TYR A 162 -14.87 -14.17 3.40
C TYR A 162 -15.00 -14.70 4.83
N ARG A 163 -16.11 -15.40 5.14
CA ARG A 163 -16.23 -16.15 6.40
C ARG A 163 -15.14 -17.20 6.50
N THR A 164 -14.93 -17.99 5.44
CA THR A 164 -13.88 -19.01 5.38
C THR A 164 -12.49 -18.40 5.59
N LEU A 165 -12.17 -17.29 4.91
CA LEU A 165 -10.91 -16.57 5.12
C LEU A 165 -10.73 -16.14 6.57
N ALA A 166 -11.73 -15.47 7.14
CA ALA A 166 -11.70 -14.98 8.53
C ALA A 166 -11.45 -16.12 9.53
N GLU A 167 -12.16 -17.24 9.38
CA GLU A 167 -11.95 -18.41 10.24
C GLU A 167 -10.55 -19.02 10.07
N ARG A 168 -10.02 -19.11 8.84
CA ARG A 168 -8.66 -19.62 8.61
C ARG A 168 -7.61 -18.73 9.26
N LEU A 169 -7.74 -17.40 9.14
CA LEU A 169 -6.85 -16.45 9.81
C LEU A 169 -6.90 -16.62 11.34
N VAL A 170 -8.10 -16.70 11.94
CA VAL A 170 -8.24 -16.94 13.39
C VAL A 170 -7.59 -18.26 13.80
N ARG A 171 -7.87 -19.36 13.09
CA ARG A 171 -7.30 -20.69 13.39
C ARG A 171 -5.77 -20.70 13.33
N GLN A 172 -5.17 -19.94 12.43
CA GLN A 172 -3.71 -19.81 12.31
C GLN A 172 -3.09 -18.80 13.29
N ARG A 173 -3.90 -18.23 14.20
CA ARG A 173 -3.51 -17.18 15.15
C ARG A 173 -3.03 -15.90 14.45
N LEU A 174 -3.66 -15.57 13.33
CA LEU A 174 -3.51 -14.33 12.56
C LEU A 174 -4.71 -13.40 12.77
N ALA A 175 -5.36 -13.49 13.94
CA ALA A 175 -6.62 -12.81 14.23
C ALA A 175 -6.51 -11.27 14.26
N ASP A 176 -5.30 -10.70 14.31
CA ASP A 176 -5.01 -9.26 14.35
C ASP A 176 -4.50 -8.69 13.02
N THR A 177 -4.67 -9.45 11.92
CA THR A 177 -4.26 -9.06 10.56
C THR A 177 -4.94 -7.75 10.12
N VAL A 178 -4.16 -6.88 9.47
CA VAL A 178 -4.70 -5.75 8.70
C VAL A 178 -5.03 -6.24 7.29
N LEU A 179 -6.30 -6.09 6.89
CA LEU A 179 -6.84 -6.56 5.62
C LEU A 179 -7.01 -5.36 4.67
N VAL A 180 -6.18 -5.32 3.63
CA VAL A 180 -6.29 -4.31 2.56
C VAL A 180 -7.30 -4.83 1.53
N LEU A 181 -8.58 -4.53 1.79
CA LEU A 181 -9.70 -5.11 1.07
C LEU A 181 -10.02 -4.29 -0.19
N GLY A 182 -9.86 -4.90 -1.37
CA GLY A 182 -10.18 -4.28 -2.64
C GLY A 182 -9.33 -3.05 -2.95
N TRP A 183 -8.01 -3.16 -2.78
CA TRP A 183 -7.03 -2.09 -3.03
C TRP A 183 -7.14 -1.48 -4.45
N GLU A 184 -6.69 -0.23 -4.61
CA GLU A 184 -6.67 0.48 -5.90
C GLU A 184 -8.02 0.51 -6.63
N MET A 185 -9.12 0.53 -5.87
CA MET A 185 -10.47 0.45 -6.43
C MET A 185 -10.84 1.62 -7.35
N ASN A 186 -10.13 2.74 -7.28
CA ASN A 186 -10.35 3.91 -8.12
C ASN A 186 -9.83 3.78 -9.56
N GLY A 187 -9.06 2.72 -9.86
CA GLY A 187 -8.53 2.45 -11.19
C GLY A 187 -9.35 1.47 -12.02
N THR A 188 -8.71 0.91 -13.07
CA THR A 188 -9.34 -0.05 -14.00
C THR A 188 -8.82 -1.48 -13.91
N THR A 189 -7.67 -1.68 -13.27
CA THR A 189 -6.91 -2.94 -13.30
C THR A 189 -7.72 -4.11 -12.76
N TYR A 190 -8.39 -3.90 -11.63
CA TYR A 190 -9.01 -4.97 -10.87
C TYR A 190 -10.50 -5.14 -11.19
N THR A 191 -10.96 -6.38 -11.12
CA THR A 191 -12.37 -6.77 -11.25
C THR A 191 -13.19 -6.27 -10.04
N HIS A 192 -12.54 -5.87 -8.94
CA HIS A 192 -13.19 -5.20 -7.80
C HIS A 192 -13.26 -3.67 -7.89
N ARG A 193 -12.88 -3.05 -9.01
CA ARG A 193 -12.90 -1.60 -9.16
C ARG A 193 -14.28 -1.00 -8.85
N CYS A 194 -14.28 0.17 -8.23
CA CYS A 194 -15.46 0.86 -7.72
C CYS A 194 -16.26 1.59 -8.81
N GLY A 195 -15.57 2.16 -9.80
CA GLY A 195 -16.15 3.05 -10.82
C GLY A 195 -17.47 2.57 -11.46
N PRO A 196 -17.60 1.29 -11.85
CA PRO A 196 -18.83 0.79 -12.44
C PRO A 196 -20.05 1.02 -11.54
N ASP A 197 -20.01 0.70 -10.25
CA ASP A 197 -21.17 0.86 -9.37
C ASP A 197 -20.73 1.22 -7.93
N PRO A 198 -20.45 2.49 -7.64
CA PRO A 198 -19.94 2.90 -6.32
C PRO A 198 -20.91 2.58 -5.17
N ALA A 199 -22.22 2.57 -5.43
CA ALA A 199 -23.22 2.21 -4.43
C ALA A 199 -23.13 0.71 -4.10
N ALA A 200 -23.12 -0.16 -5.11
CA ALA A 200 -22.95 -1.60 -4.91
C ALA A 200 -21.57 -1.94 -4.34
N TRP A 201 -20.51 -1.25 -4.76
CA TRP A 201 -19.16 -1.42 -4.20
C TRP A 201 -19.18 -1.18 -2.68
N LYS A 202 -19.77 -0.06 -2.23
CA LYS A 202 -19.81 0.28 -0.79
C LYS A 202 -20.64 -0.72 -0.01
N ALA A 203 -21.79 -1.11 -0.53
CA ALA A 203 -22.63 -2.13 0.08
C ALA A 203 -21.90 -3.48 0.20
N TYR A 204 -21.20 -3.89 -0.85
CA TYR A 204 -20.42 -5.13 -0.85
C TYR A 204 -19.24 -5.09 0.12
N TRP A 205 -18.47 -4.00 0.14
CA TRP A 205 -17.37 -3.83 1.09
C TRP A 205 -17.85 -3.93 2.54
N ARG A 206 -18.95 -3.24 2.88
CA ARG A 206 -19.60 -3.33 4.20
C ARG A 206 -20.05 -4.76 4.53
N ARG A 207 -20.56 -5.49 3.54
CA ARG A 207 -20.99 -6.88 3.69
C ARG A 207 -19.84 -7.83 4.03
N ILE A 208 -18.71 -7.69 3.32
CA ILE A 208 -17.49 -8.45 3.60
C ILE A 208 -17.01 -8.18 5.03
N VAL A 209 -16.87 -6.91 5.41
CA VAL A 209 -16.42 -6.51 6.75
C VAL A 209 -17.34 -7.08 7.83
N THR A 210 -18.65 -6.94 7.67
CA THR A 210 -19.64 -7.47 8.62
C THR A 210 -19.51 -8.99 8.76
N THR A 211 -19.37 -9.70 7.64
CA THR A 211 -19.21 -11.15 7.63
C THR A 211 -17.94 -11.59 8.36
N MET A 212 -16.80 -10.97 8.05
CA MET A 212 -15.52 -11.30 8.68
C MET A 212 -15.53 -10.95 10.18
N ARG A 213 -16.12 -9.82 10.56
CA ARG A 213 -16.26 -9.42 11.97
C ARG A 213 -17.19 -10.34 12.79
N SER A 214 -18.08 -11.09 12.13
CA SER A 214 -18.95 -12.07 12.80
C SER A 214 -18.21 -13.33 13.28
N VAL A 215 -16.98 -13.57 12.83
CA VAL A 215 -16.19 -14.74 13.22
C VAL A 215 -15.61 -14.55 14.63
N PRO A 216 -15.88 -15.45 15.60
CA PRO A 216 -15.36 -15.33 16.96
C PRO A 216 -13.83 -15.29 17.02
N GLY A 217 -13.30 -14.46 17.93
CA GLY A 217 -11.87 -14.32 18.17
C GLY A 217 -11.13 -13.40 17.20
N GLN A 218 -11.78 -12.90 16.16
CA GLN A 218 -11.20 -11.94 15.23
C GLN A 218 -10.98 -10.56 15.88
N ARG A 219 -9.90 -9.89 15.48
CA ARG A 219 -9.54 -8.51 15.81
C ARG A 219 -8.94 -7.82 14.58
N PHE A 220 -9.46 -8.14 13.40
CA PHE A 220 -9.00 -7.61 12.13
C PHE A 220 -9.21 -6.09 12.09
N ARG A 221 -8.34 -5.43 11.32
CA ARG A 221 -8.49 -4.04 10.93
C ARG A 221 -8.62 -3.98 9.41
N PHE A 222 -9.57 -3.20 8.91
CA PHE A 222 -9.81 -3.06 7.48
C PHE A 222 -9.21 -1.76 6.96
N ASP A 223 -8.34 -1.89 5.96
CA ASP A 223 -7.59 -0.81 5.35
C ASP A 223 -8.20 -0.45 3.98
N PHE A 224 -8.72 0.77 3.87
CA PHE A 224 -9.23 1.32 2.61
C PHE A 224 -8.10 2.05 1.89
N ALA A 225 -7.56 1.42 0.84
CA ALA A 225 -6.37 1.90 0.13
C ALA A 225 -6.64 2.12 -1.37
N PRO A 226 -6.88 3.37 -1.81
CA PRO A 226 -6.92 3.72 -3.22
C PRO A 226 -5.50 3.91 -3.79
N SER A 227 -5.37 3.91 -5.11
CA SER A 227 -4.18 4.45 -5.79
C SER A 227 -4.13 5.97 -5.63
N ARG A 228 -2.93 6.52 -5.49
CA ARG A 228 -2.69 7.98 -5.44
C ARG A 228 -3.27 8.69 -6.66
N GLY A 229 -3.97 9.79 -6.40
CA GLY A 229 -4.58 10.65 -7.42
C GLY A 229 -6.00 10.21 -7.78
N ARG A 230 -6.53 10.78 -8.85
CA ARG A 230 -7.91 10.48 -9.28
C ARG A 230 -8.03 9.07 -9.87
N ASP A 231 -7.08 8.70 -10.73
CA ASP A 231 -7.25 7.63 -11.71
C ASP A 231 -8.57 7.79 -12.50
N VAL A 232 -9.53 6.85 -12.40
CA VAL A 232 -10.82 6.95 -13.11
C VAL A 232 -11.89 7.66 -12.28
N ILE A 233 -12.02 7.31 -11.00
CA ILE A 233 -13.05 7.86 -10.09
C ILE A 233 -12.38 8.48 -8.86
N PRO A 234 -12.78 9.70 -8.42
CA PRO A 234 -12.37 10.22 -7.13
C PRO A 234 -12.58 9.19 -6.01
N TRP A 235 -11.50 8.68 -5.43
CA TRP A 235 -11.59 7.61 -4.44
C TRP A 235 -12.48 7.91 -3.22
N PRO A 236 -12.72 9.18 -2.78
CA PRO A 236 -13.68 9.42 -1.70
C PRO A 236 -15.11 8.98 -2.04
N ARG A 237 -15.48 8.90 -3.33
CA ARG A 237 -16.79 8.39 -3.75
C ARG A 237 -16.99 6.90 -3.44
N CYS A 238 -15.89 6.18 -3.27
CA CYS A 238 -15.84 4.77 -2.94
C CYS A 238 -15.73 4.54 -1.43
N TYR A 239 -15.58 5.57 -0.59
CA TYR A 239 -15.43 5.38 0.85
C TYR A 239 -16.69 4.77 1.49
N PRO A 240 -16.60 3.58 2.15
CA PRO A 240 -17.78 2.83 2.62
C PRO A 240 -18.30 3.24 4.00
N GLY A 241 -17.58 4.12 4.71
CA GLY A 241 -17.99 4.69 6.01
C GLY A 241 -17.01 4.41 7.15
N ASP A 242 -17.05 5.27 8.17
CA ASP A 242 -16.15 5.23 9.33
C ASP A 242 -16.33 4.01 10.23
N ASP A 243 -17.52 3.42 10.25
CA ASP A 243 -17.87 2.28 11.10
C ASP A 243 -17.24 0.97 10.62
N VAL A 244 -16.91 0.89 9.33
CA VAL A 244 -16.39 -0.32 8.69
C VAL A 244 -14.91 -0.18 8.29
N VAL A 245 -14.37 1.04 8.19
CA VAL A 245 -12.95 1.32 7.88
C VAL A 245 -12.16 1.61 9.16
N ASP A 246 -11.06 0.88 9.37
CA ASP A 246 -10.19 1.06 10.54
C ASP A 246 -8.94 1.88 10.21
N VAL A 247 -8.44 1.79 8.97
CA VAL A 247 -7.23 2.48 8.50
C VAL A 247 -7.51 3.08 7.12
N LEU A 248 -7.02 4.30 6.88
CA LEU A 248 -7.05 4.93 5.56
C LEU A 248 -5.67 4.81 4.91
N GLY A 249 -5.52 3.83 4.03
CA GLY A 249 -4.31 3.61 3.25
C GLY A 249 -4.24 4.42 1.97
N MET A 250 -3.11 4.30 1.28
CA MET A 250 -2.88 4.84 -0.05
C MET A 250 -1.75 4.05 -0.71
N ASP A 251 -1.98 3.59 -1.94
CA ASP A 251 -0.94 3.00 -2.78
C ASP A 251 -0.29 4.09 -3.63
N ALA A 252 1.03 4.26 -3.49
CA ALA A 252 1.76 5.42 -4.01
C ALA A 252 3.02 5.01 -4.79
N TYR A 253 2.94 5.10 -6.11
CA TYR A 253 4.09 4.93 -7.00
C TYR A 253 4.47 6.25 -7.67
N ASP A 254 5.73 6.42 -8.09
CA ASP A 254 6.14 7.63 -8.82
C ASP A 254 5.66 7.63 -10.28
N GLN A 255 4.47 8.19 -10.46
CA GLN A 255 3.79 8.28 -11.74
C GLN A 255 2.82 9.48 -11.77
N PRO A 256 2.37 9.96 -12.93
CA PRO A 256 2.85 9.64 -14.27
C PRO A 256 4.32 10.03 -14.46
N ALA A 257 4.88 9.63 -15.61
CA ALA A 257 6.25 9.94 -15.97
C ALA A 257 6.53 11.45 -15.89
N GLY A 258 7.63 11.84 -15.25
CA GLY A 258 8.09 13.23 -15.12
C GLY A 258 7.44 14.03 -13.99
N MET A 259 6.45 13.50 -13.25
CA MET A 259 5.79 14.24 -12.18
C MET A 259 6.66 14.34 -10.92
N PRO A 260 7.05 15.56 -10.47
CA PRO A 260 7.83 15.76 -9.24
C PRO A 260 7.05 15.35 -7.98
N PHE A 261 7.78 15.04 -6.89
CA PHE A 261 7.15 14.57 -5.66
C PHE A 261 6.16 15.59 -5.07
N GLU A 262 6.48 16.88 -5.10
CA GLU A 262 5.62 17.94 -4.56
C GLU A 262 4.31 18.06 -5.34
N GLU A 263 4.30 17.72 -6.63
CA GLU A 263 3.09 17.67 -7.43
C GLU A 263 2.22 16.47 -7.04
N GLN A 264 2.81 15.29 -6.84
CA GLN A 264 2.12 14.11 -6.30
C GLN A 264 1.51 14.35 -4.90
N VAL A 265 2.11 15.26 -4.12
CA VAL A 265 1.54 15.71 -2.85
C VAL A 265 0.31 16.60 -3.07
N ARG A 266 0.40 17.58 -3.98
CA ARG A 266 -0.59 18.65 -4.12
C ARG A 266 -1.76 18.31 -5.04
N GLU A 267 -1.59 17.36 -5.95
CA GLU A 267 -2.59 17.01 -6.95
C GLU A 267 -3.95 16.66 -6.30
N PRO A 268 -5.06 16.81 -7.04
CA PRO A 268 -6.36 16.33 -6.59
C PRO A 268 -6.30 14.85 -6.23
N TYR A 269 -6.79 14.52 -5.02
CA TYR A 269 -6.83 13.15 -4.51
C TYR A 269 -5.45 12.50 -4.28
N GLY A 270 -4.37 13.30 -4.30
CA GLY A 270 -3.00 12.88 -3.99
C GLY A 270 -2.69 12.74 -2.50
N LEU A 271 -1.40 12.77 -2.13
CA LEU A 271 -0.97 12.48 -0.76
C LEU A 271 -1.53 13.46 0.28
N ARG A 272 -1.61 14.76 -0.03
CA ARG A 272 -2.19 15.74 0.91
C ARG A 272 -3.68 15.47 1.14
N ALA A 273 -4.44 15.20 0.07
CA ALA A 273 -5.87 14.93 0.17
C ALA A 273 -6.16 13.68 1.03
N HIS A 274 -5.30 12.66 0.94
CA HIS A 274 -5.33 11.47 1.78
C HIS A 274 -5.19 11.79 3.27
N ILE A 275 -4.15 12.52 3.64
CA ILE A 275 -3.90 12.92 5.02
C ILE A 275 -5.06 13.76 5.58
N GLU A 276 -5.53 14.74 4.81
CA GLU A 276 -6.64 15.60 5.22
C GLU A 276 -7.95 14.83 5.38
N PHE A 277 -8.21 13.85 4.51
CA PHE A 277 -9.37 12.98 4.63
C PHE A 277 -9.27 12.11 5.87
N ALA A 278 -8.12 11.49 6.12
CA ALA A 278 -7.89 10.68 7.32
C ALA A 278 -8.02 11.48 8.61
N ALA A 279 -7.54 12.73 8.62
CA ALA A 279 -7.76 13.65 9.72
C ALA A 279 -9.25 13.94 9.98
N ARG A 280 -10.02 14.28 8.93
CA ARG A 280 -11.47 14.53 9.05
C ARG A 280 -12.23 13.32 9.59
N HIS A 281 -11.81 12.12 9.19
CA HIS A 281 -12.41 10.86 9.61
C HIS A 281 -11.79 10.29 10.90
N ARG A 282 -10.79 10.97 11.49
CA ARG A 282 -10.06 10.55 12.69
C ARG A 282 -9.51 9.12 12.59
N LYS A 283 -8.97 8.76 11.43
CA LYS A 283 -8.36 7.44 11.19
C LYS A 283 -6.84 7.54 11.13
N PRO A 284 -6.12 6.48 11.52
CA PRO A 284 -4.71 6.35 11.19
C PRO A 284 -4.53 6.17 9.68
N VAL A 285 -3.34 6.52 9.19
CA VAL A 285 -2.96 6.35 7.78
C VAL A 285 -1.99 5.19 7.60
N SER A 286 -1.95 4.61 6.41
CA SER A 286 -0.97 3.59 6.02
C SER A 286 -0.52 3.80 4.57
N TYR A 287 0.57 3.14 4.20
CA TYR A 287 1.01 3.00 2.81
C TYR A 287 1.22 1.52 2.51
N PRO A 288 0.14 0.79 2.13
CA PRO A 288 0.22 -0.64 1.82
C PRO A 288 1.12 -0.92 0.63
N GLU A 289 1.16 -0.01 -0.33
CA GLU A 289 2.15 -0.05 -1.39
C GLU A 289 2.77 1.32 -1.58
N TRP A 290 4.10 1.33 -1.70
CA TRP A 290 4.76 2.40 -2.41
C TRP A 290 6.03 1.92 -3.08
N GLY A 291 6.52 2.68 -4.04
CA GLY A 291 7.78 2.35 -4.71
C GLY A 291 7.98 3.16 -5.98
N LEU A 292 9.00 2.77 -6.72
CA LEU A 292 9.34 3.37 -8.00
C LEU A 292 8.43 2.78 -9.10
N PHE A 293 8.34 3.39 -10.26
CA PHE A 293 7.58 2.89 -11.38
C PHE A 293 7.98 3.59 -12.68
N ARG A 294 7.33 4.71 -13.03
CA ARG A 294 7.45 5.31 -14.36
C ARG A 294 8.60 6.29 -14.48
N ASN A 295 9.14 6.77 -13.36
CA ASN A 295 10.30 7.67 -13.35
C ASN A 295 11.64 6.94 -13.18
N GLY A 296 11.64 5.60 -13.09
CA GLY A 296 12.87 4.80 -13.00
C GLY A 296 13.59 4.97 -11.66
N ASP A 297 14.93 5.11 -11.70
CA ASP A 297 15.73 5.34 -10.51
C ASP A 297 15.55 6.77 -9.99
N ASN A 298 14.67 6.95 -9.01
CA ASN A 298 14.21 8.24 -8.53
C ASN A 298 14.42 8.43 -7.02
N ALA A 299 15.64 8.80 -6.65
CA ALA A 299 16.02 9.05 -5.25
C ALA A 299 15.25 10.22 -4.59
N GLU A 300 14.81 11.20 -5.37
CA GLU A 300 14.01 12.32 -4.88
C GLU A 300 12.66 11.86 -4.37
N TYR A 301 11.97 11.01 -5.15
CA TYR A 301 10.71 10.40 -4.72
C TYR A 301 10.87 9.57 -3.45
N VAL A 302 11.89 8.71 -3.39
CA VAL A 302 12.16 7.89 -2.19
C VAL A 302 12.40 8.76 -0.95
N ARG A 303 13.20 9.82 -1.09
CA ARG A 303 13.44 10.78 0.00
C ARG A 303 12.15 11.48 0.42
N GLY A 304 11.34 11.93 -0.55
CA GLY A 304 10.06 12.58 -0.33
C GLY A 304 9.08 11.70 0.44
N MET A 305 8.90 10.45 0.01
CA MET A 305 8.03 9.49 0.69
C MET A 305 8.50 9.16 2.11
N LEU A 306 9.81 8.95 2.32
CA LEU A 306 10.36 8.70 3.66
C LEU A 306 10.17 9.91 4.58
N ALA A 307 10.38 11.13 4.06
CA ALA A 307 10.12 12.36 4.79
C ALA A 307 8.64 12.56 5.12
N TRP A 308 7.76 12.25 4.17
CA TRP A 308 6.32 12.31 4.34
C TRP A 308 5.83 11.36 5.45
N MET A 309 6.33 10.12 5.44
CA MET A 309 6.00 9.12 6.45
C MET A 309 6.64 9.43 7.81
N ASP A 310 7.82 10.05 7.85
CA ASP A 310 8.40 10.55 9.10
C ASP A 310 7.55 11.68 9.71
N ARG A 311 6.92 12.52 8.87
CA ARG A 311 6.03 13.61 9.32
C ARG A 311 4.68 13.11 9.83
N TYR A 312 3.99 12.27 9.06
CA TYR A 312 2.60 11.87 9.35
C TYR A 312 2.48 10.55 10.11
N LYS A 313 3.60 9.85 10.27
CA LYS A 313 3.74 8.65 11.09
C LYS A 313 2.64 7.61 10.83
N PRO A 314 2.60 6.99 9.64
CA PRO A 314 1.59 5.97 9.32
C PRO A 314 1.68 4.80 10.30
N LEU A 315 0.58 4.06 10.45
CA LEU A 315 0.54 2.81 11.20
C LEU A 315 1.61 1.83 10.68
N TYR A 316 1.70 1.71 9.36
CA TYR A 316 2.74 0.95 8.68
C TYR A 316 2.98 1.50 7.28
N GLN A 317 4.12 1.12 6.70
CA GLN A 317 4.46 1.33 5.31
C GLN A 317 5.18 0.11 4.75
N THR A 318 4.89 -0.22 3.50
CA THR A 318 5.49 -1.37 2.81
C THR A 318 5.92 -0.99 1.40
N ILE A 319 7.23 -1.09 1.14
CA ILE A 319 7.78 -0.86 -0.20
C ILE A 319 7.62 -2.11 -1.07
N SER A 320 7.19 -1.95 -2.33
CA SER A 320 7.07 -3.05 -3.28
C SER A 320 8.44 -3.38 -3.89
N ASP A 321 9.02 -4.54 -3.54
CA ASP A 321 10.42 -4.84 -3.87
C ASP A 321 10.61 -5.92 -4.94
N TYR A 322 10.37 -5.49 -6.18
CA TYR A 322 10.68 -6.17 -7.45
C TYR A 322 10.78 -5.11 -8.56
N CYS A 323 11.42 -5.39 -9.69
CA CYS A 323 11.50 -4.40 -10.77
C CYS A 323 10.12 -4.14 -11.43
N PRO A 324 9.77 -2.88 -11.75
CA PRO A 324 10.60 -1.67 -11.66
C PRO A 324 10.58 -0.94 -10.30
N HIS A 325 9.83 -1.43 -9.32
CA HIS A 325 9.48 -0.70 -8.11
C HIS A 325 10.51 -0.70 -6.98
N GLY A 326 11.25 -1.80 -6.87
CA GLY A 326 12.06 -2.10 -5.69
C GLY A 326 13.35 -1.30 -5.54
N VAL A 327 13.89 -1.35 -4.34
CA VAL A 327 15.15 -0.70 -3.92
C VAL A 327 16.20 -1.71 -3.49
N TRP A 328 15.84 -2.96 -3.24
CA TRP A 328 16.78 -4.01 -2.86
C TRP A 328 16.93 -5.05 -3.96
N ARG A 329 15.82 -5.65 -4.41
CA ARG A 329 15.85 -6.69 -5.46
C ARG A 329 15.88 -6.13 -6.88
N CYS A 330 15.59 -4.84 -7.06
CA CYS A 330 15.72 -4.20 -8.36
C CYS A 330 17.06 -3.46 -8.49
N HIS A 331 18.02 -4.07 -9.17
CA HIS A 331 19.36 -3.48 -9.42
C HIS A 331 19.32 -2.27 -10.36
N ARG A 332 18.19 -2.00 -11.01
CA ARG A 332 18.00 -0.86 -11.93
C ARG A 332 17.83 0.48 -11.22
N ASN A 333 17.71 0.48 -9.88
CA ASN A 333 17.42 1.66 -9.09
C ASN A 333 18.54 2.01 -8.07
N PRO A 334 19.83 2.05 -8.46
CA PRO A 334 20.95 2.12 -7.52
C PRO A 334 20.96 3.37 -6.63
N THR A 335 20.52 4.52 -7.14
CA THR A 335 20.49 5.79 -6.39
C THR A 335 19.38 5.79 -5.35
N SER A 336 18.22 5.25 -5.71
CA SER A 336 17.08 5.02 -4.83
C SER A 336 17.40 3.98 -3.77
N SER A 337 18.08 2.89 -4.16
CA SER A 337 18.63 1.88 -3.25
C SER A 337 19.51 2.50 -2.18
N ALA A 338 20.48 3.33 -2.57
CA ALA A 338 21.38 4.01 -1.65
C ALA A 338 20.62 4.96 -0.71
N THR A 339 19.66 5.73 -1.24
CA THR A 339 18.84 6.67 -0.46
C THR A 339 17.98 5.94 0.57
N TYR A 340 17.27 4.89 0.16
CA TYR A 340 16.43 4.08 1.03
C TYR A 340 17.26 3.41 2.12
N ARG A 341 18.39 2.79 1.74
CA ARG A 341 19.30 2.13 2.66
C ARG A 341 19.84 3.12 3.67
N MET A 342 20.39 4.26 3.25
CA MET A 342 20.94 5.28 4.15
C MET A 342 19.91 5.79 5.18
N ALA A 343 18.65 5.94 4.77
CA ALA A 343 17.59 6.43 5.65
C ALA A 343 17.17 5.41 6.72
N LEU A 344 17.21 4.12 6.39
CA LEU A 344 16.70 3.04 7.24
C LEU A 344 17.81 2.13 7.79
N PHE A 345 19.08 2.40 7.50
CA PHE A 345 20.18 1.60 7.99
C PHE A 345 20.30 1.74 9.51
N ALA A 346 20.21 0.63 10.23
CA ALA A 346 20.64 0.55 11.61
C ALA A 346 22.03 -0.08 11.63
N GLU A 347 22.99 0.50 12.34
CA GLU A 347 24.22 -0.22 12.66
C GLU A 347 23.88 -1.33 13.67
N PRO A 348 24.53 -2.52 13.57
CA PRO A 348 24.47 -3.51 14.63
C PRO A 348 24.90 -2.87 15.95
N ARG A 349 23.97 -2.69 16.89
CA ARG A 349 24.36 -2.30 18.24
C ARG A 349 25.23 -3.44 18.80
N PRO A 350 26.44 -3.15 19.33
CA PRO A 350 27.20 -4.19 20.00
C PRO A 350 26.32 -4.84 21.08
N PRO A 351 26.44 -6.17 21.28
CA PRO A 351 25.65 -6.86 22.30
C PRO A 351 25.84 -6.13 23.62
N LYS A 352 24.72 -5.79 24.26
CA LYS A 352 24.74 -5.15 25.58
C LYS A 352 25.53 -6.09 26.50
N PRO A 353 26.65 -5.66 27.12
CA PRO A 353 27.40 -6.54 28.00
C PRO A 353 26.47 -7.08 29.10
N PRO A 354 26.63 -8.35 29.52
CA PRO A 354 25.80 -8.93 30.56
C PRO A 354 25.82 -8.02 31.77
N ARG A 355 24.62 -7.72 32.29
CA ARG A 355 24.43 -6.83 33.42
C ARG A 355 25.12 -7.46 34.63
N GLN A 356 26.28 -6.95 35.01
CA GLN A 356 26.95 -7.36 36.24
C GLN A 356 26.02 -7.02 37.42
N SER A 357 25.53 -8.05 38.10
CA SER A 357 24.75 -7.90 39.33
C SER A 357 25.67 -7.37 40.43
N GLY A 358 25.55 -6.08 40.77
CA GLY A 358 26.27 -5.52 41.93
C GLY A 358 26.47 -4.00 41.96
N GLN A 359 26.26 -3.24 40.88
CA GLN A 359 26.47 -1.79 40.92
C GLN A 359 25.22 -0.99 41.38
N PRO A 360 25.36 -0.03 42.32
CA PRO A 360 24.29 0.88 42.71
C PRO A 360 23.80 1.73 41.53
N ARG A 361 22.48 1.96 41.45
CA ARG A 361 21.87 2.84 40.44
C ARG A 361 22.36 4.29 40.62
N PRO A 362 22.91 4.95 39.59
CA PRO A 362 23.05 6.40 39.61
C PRO A 362 21.66 7.06 39.62
N GLY A 363 21.51 8.12 40.41
CA GLY A 363 20.29 8.92 40.49
C GLY A 363 19.87 9.47 39.12
N ARG A 364 18.55 9.52 38.90
CA ARG A 364 17.92 9.91 37.63
C ARG A 364 18.15 11.40 37.38
N PRO A 365 18.83 11.82 36.29
CA PRO A 365 18.88 13.24 35.93
C PRO A 365 17.49 13.68 35.43
N SER A 366 17.06 14.88 35.84
CA SER A 366 15.86 15.53 35.34
C SER A 366 15.95 15.76 33.83
N ARG A 367 14.91 15.35 33.11
CA ARG A 367 14.80 15.41 31.64
C ARG A 367 14.48 16.84 31.20
N PRO A 368 15.29 17.49 30.33
CA PRO A 368 14.90 18.76 29.72
C PRO A 368 13.71 18.58 28.76
N PRO A 369 12.93 19.64 28.48
CA PRO A 369 11.78 19.55 27.59
C PRO A 369 12.20 19.08 26.19
N ALA A 370 11.39 18.20 25.61
CA ALA A 370 11.67 17.57 24.33
C ALA A 370 11.45 18.58 23.19
N THR A 371 12.53 19.03 22.56
CA THR A 371 12.46 19.67 21.24
C THR A 371 12.06 18.59 20.21
N PRO A 372 11.11 18.86 19.29
CA PRO A 372 10.76 17.89 18.24
C PRO A 372 12.02 17.54 17.42
N PRO A 373 12.24 16.25 17.09
CA PRO A 373 13.41 15.86 16.33
C PRO A 373 13.36 16.50 14.95
N ARG A 374 14.40 17.27 14.61
CA ARG A 374 14.60 17.75 13.24
C ARG A 374 14.79 16.55 12.31
N PRO A 375 14.21 16.58 11.10
CA PRO A 375 14.37 15.48 10.16
C PRO A 375 15.83 15.18 9.85
N TRP A 376 16.17 13.91 9.68
CA TRP A 376 17.57 13.46 9.62
C TRP A 376 18.34 14.04 8.43
N TRP A 377 17.65 14.43 7.34
CA TRP A 377 18.25 15.02 6.14
C TRP A 377 18.66 16.50 6.30
N GLU A 378 18.21 17.19 7.36
CA GLU A 378 18.67 18.56 7.66
C GLU A 378 20.09 18.59 8.26
N ARG A 379 20.67 17.43 8.56
CA ARG A 379 22.06 17.26 9.07
C ARG A 379 23.01 16.69 8.01
N CYS A 380 22.66 16.83 6.73
CA CYS A 380 23.45 16.38 5.59
C CYS A 380 24.28 17.53 4.99
N TRP A 381 25.57 17.29 4.74
CA TRP A 381 26.36 18.17 3.86
C TRP A 381 26.44 17.53 2.46
N ASN A 382 26.01 18.26 1.44
CA ASN A 382 26.01 17.78 0.06
C ASN A 382 27.40 17.97 -0.56
N VAL A 383 28.04 16.87 -0.97
CA VAL A 383 29.26 16.88 -1.78
C VAL A 383 29.01 16.04 -3.03
N GLY A 384 29.05 16.68 -4.21
CA GLY A 384 28.93 15.99 -5.50
C GLY A 384 27.64 15.17 -5.68
N GLY A 385 26.51 15.61 -5.10
CA GLY A 385 25.23 14.88 -5.17
C GLY A 385 25.04 13.78 -4.12
N HIS A 386 26.03 13.56 -3.26
CA HIS A 386 25.96 12.61 -2.14
C HIS A 386 25.89 13.35 -0.80
N CYS A 387 25.02 12.89 0.11
CA CYS A 387 24.99 13.38 1.49
C CYS A 387 26.11 12.70 2.29
N VAL A 388 26.98 13.50 2.92
CA VAL A 388 28.05 13.04 3.80
C VAL A 388 27.85 13.60 5.22
N ARG A 389 28.03 12.74 6.22
CA ARG A 389 27.95 13.04 7.66
C ARG A 389 29.36 13.35 8.22
N LEU A 390 29.59 14.55 8.78
CA LEU A 390 30.91 14.93 9.35
C LEU A 390 31.18 14.35 10.75
N ASP A 391 30.14 13.96 11.47
CA ASP A 391 30.25 13.30 12.78
C ASP A 391 30.93 11.92 12.70
N TRP A 392 31.18 11.42 11.49
CA TRP A 392 32.01 10.25 11.21
C TRP A 392 33.51 10.56 11.00
N LEU A 393 33.91 11.79 10.64
CA LEU A 393 35.33 12.13 10.43
C LEU A 393 36.09 12.37 11.75
N ARG A 394 35.40 12.58 12.87
CA ARG A 394 36.03 12.72 14.20
C ARG A 394 36.50 11.40 14.81
N LEU A 395 36.16 10.26 14.22
CA LEU A 395 36.61 8.92 14.67
C LEU A 395 37.93 8.47 14.01
N TRP A 396 38.56 9.32 13.20
CA TRP A 396 39.86 9.07 12.56
C TRP A 396 40.93 10.09 12.93
N ALA A 397 40.70 10.90 13.96
CA ALA A 397 41.68 11.78 14.58
C ALA A 397 41.50 11.72 16.09
N GLY A 398 41.99 10.63 16.70
CA GLY A 398 41.92 10.36 18.13
C GLY A 398 42.39 8.95 18.44
#